data_AF-R6IS29-F1
#
_entry.id   AF-R6IS29-F1
#
_cell.length_a   1.000
_cell.length_b   1.000
_cell.length_c   1.000
_cell.angle_alpha   90.00
_cell.angle_beta   90.00
_cell.angle_gamma   90.00
#
_symmetry.space_group_name_H-M   'P 1'
#
loop_
_entity.id
_entity.type
_entity.pdbx_description
1 polymer ?
#
loop_
_entity_poly.entity_id
_entity_poly.type
_entity_poly.pdbx_seq_one_letter_code
_entity_poly.pdbx_strand_id
1 'polypeptide(L)'
;MSERIPNYNYDADEVLNDFKSKFAWPKRDEVQAVVKPGKMPLRLLLCALITAVVGGIAYYMMLPALNVHDTQLYLFLILLVVVFAGSFFLVCRANKKAERLEYVKKKTLIPVVIVAVIAVVMLVGFLVGATIFRASAYSDLMTVQNSDFDRDFSDISYDEVPRIDASRAKTLADQQLGSLSQYKSQYVVADATTQINYRGVPCRVASLQYADVFKWVNNTKNGLPAYILIDVVSQKVTVVNCVEKFGSGIQYSPAEYFNEKLIRHLRFQYPTKLLDTPNFEIDESGHPYWVTASLTKKIGLFGGTDVQGAIVTDALSGESKYYPIDTVRKDKSLNWIDVVYSDQLLIEQYNYYGKLKKGFWNSIIFQNDVNVASSGNGYIAMDDDVWVYTGITSSKTDTSNFGFILCNQRTKEVRYYQNGGAIETSAMESAQDAVQNFGYAATFPILLDIEGQPSYFMSLYGDSNTVKGYALVSLEDKTVVGTGLIDTNSDAKALNTAVENYINAMKDKGWIAKTVNAADYVKDEAEIATAGGEQTGGAAEPSAKPSAPTDSKTITGKITDIKSSVNDGNTVYYLQVDGVYYYIRVTDCMQVLLLQKGDTVEITPQGDAKDGFAQAAAVKAK
;
A
#
# COMPACT_ATOMS: atom_id res chain seq x y z
N MET A 1 32.38 -93.92 47.24
CA MET A 1 32.00 -92.56 47.68
C MET A 1 30.69 -92.24 46.98
N SER A 2 29.59 -92.16 47.73
CA SER A 2 28.25 -91.94 47.16
C SER A 2 27.66 -90.69 47.81
N GLU A 3 27.74 -89.56 47.10
CA GLU A 3 27.04 -88.33 47.49
C GLU A 3 25.54 -88.52 47.21
N ARG A 4 24.73 -88.46 48.28
CA ARG A 4 23.28 -88.52 48.20
C ARG A 4 22.75 -87.17 47.75
N ILE A 5 21.94 -87.19 46.68
CA ILE A 5 21.20 -86.02 46.19
C ILE A 5 20.22 -85.57 47.31
N PRO A 6 20.25 -84.29 47.74
CA PRO A 6 19.36 -83.81 48.79
C PRO A 6 17.93 -83.69 48.29
N ASN A 7 17.00 -84.18 49.09
CA ASN A 7 15.56 -84.11 48.82
C ASN A 7 15.08 -82.70 49.16
N TYR A 8 14.95 -81.83 48.14
CA TYR A 8 14.33 -80.52 48.31
C TYR A 8 12.81 -80.70 48.38
N ASN A 9 12.29 -80.68 49.60
CA ASN A 9 10.87 -80.58 49.87
C ASN A 9 10.47 -79.13 49.60
N TYR A 10 10.17 -78.80 48.34
CA TYR A 10 9.61 -77.49 48.00
C TYR A 10 8.21 -77.40 48.61
N ASP A 11 8.06 -76.56 49.62
CA ASP A 11 6.75 -76.19 50.13
C ASP A 11 6.01 -75.44 49.02
N ALA A 12 4.98 -76.08 48.47
CA ALA A 12 4.19 -75.52 47.37
C ALA A 12 3.59 -74.16 47.75
N ASP A 13 3.33 -73.93 49.04
CA ASP A 13 2.82 -72.66 49.54
C ASP A 13 3.91 -71.57 49.56
N GLU A 14 5.17 -71.93 49.78
CA GLU A 14 6.31 -70.99 49.74
C GLU A 14 6.61 -70.54 48.31
N VAL A 15 6.61 -71.47 47.34
CA VAL A 15 6.79 -71.15 45.92
C VAL A 15 5.61 -70.33 45.38
N LEU A 16 4.38 -70.64 45.79
CA LEU A 16 3.19 -69.89 45.41
C LEU A 16 3.20 -68.46 46.00
N ASN A 17 3.68 -68.29 47.22
CA ASN A 17 3.79 -66.98 47.87
C ASN A 17 4.94 -66.14 47.32
N ASP A 18 6.10 -66.74 46.97
CA ASP A 18 7.20 -66.05 46.27
C ASP A 18 6.79 -65.64 44.84
N PHE A 19 5.99 -66.47 44.15
CA PHE A 19 5.46 -66.12 42.83
C PHE A 19 4.41 -64.99 42.90
N LYS A 20 3.54 -65.00 43.92
CA LYS A 20 2.55 -63.93 44.18
C LYS A 20 3.17 -62.63 44.69
N SER A 21 4.28 -62.69 45.43
CA SER A 21 4.98 -61.50 45.92
C SER A 21 5.80 -60.82 44.82
N LYS A 22 6.36 -61.58 43.88
CA LYS A 22 7.09 -61.07 42.71
C LYS A 22 6.16 -60.59 41.58
N PHE A 23 4.96 -61.15 41.47
CA PHE A 23 3.90 -60.66 40.58
C PHE A 23 2.74 -60.09 41.40
N ALA A 24 2.90 -58.85 41.88
CA ALA A 24 1.80 -58.07 42.40
C ALA A 24 0.80 -57.76 41.28
N TRP A 25 -0.17 -58.66 41.07
CA TRP A 25 -1.30 -58.40 40.20
C TRP A 25 -2.13 -57.27 40.82
N PRO A 26 -2.40 -56.17 40.09
CA PRO A 26 -3.22 -55.08 40.61
C PRO A 26 -4.56 -55.65 41.07
N LYS A 27 -5.02 -55.21 42.24
CA LYS A 27 -6.28 -55.71 42.82
C LYS A 27 -7.41 -55.47 41.80
N ARG A 28 -8.43 -56.33 41.75
CA ARG A 28 -9.59 -56.15 40.84
C ARG A 28 -10.27 -54.77 41.00
N ASP A 29 -10.06 -54.10 42.13
CA ASP A 29 -10.56 -52.77 42.46
C ASP A 29 -9.63 -51.61 42.00
N GLU A 30 -8.41 -51.92 41.51
CA GLU A 30 -7.45 -50.97 40.94
C GLU A 30 -7.51 -50.90 39.40
N VAL A 31 -8.37 -51.70 38.77
CA VAL A 31 -8.76 -51.41 37.39
C VAL A 31 -9.73 -50.24 37.47
N GLN A 32 -9.22 -49.01 37.34
CA GLN A 32 -10.09 -47.83 37.21
C GLN A 32 -11.12 -48.14 36.12
N ALA A 33 -12.35 -48.42 36.55
CA ALA A 33 -13.42 -48.78 35.64
C ALA A 33 -13.69 -47.51 34.81
N VAL A 34 -13.19 -47.50 33.59
CA VAL A 34 -13.39 -46.37 32.68
C VAL A 34 -14.89 -46.30 32.36
N VAL A 35 -15.61 -45.46 33.10
CA VAL A 35 -17.08 -45.39 32.99
C VAL A 35 -17.47 -44.57 31.76
N LYS A 36 -18.03 -45.24 30.75
CA LYS A 36 -18.62 -44.59 29.58
C LYS A 36 -19.73 -43.62 30.02
N PRO A 37 -19.66 -42.33 29.66
CA PRO A 37 -20.73 -41.39 30.00
C PRO A 37 -22.07 -41.83 29.39
N GLY A 38 -23.16 -41.79 30.15
CA GLY A 38 -24.50 -42.09 29.62
C GLY A 38 -24.96 -41.08 28.55
N LYS A 39 -25.83 -41.53 27.64
CA LYS A 39 -26.37 -40.74 26.49
C LYS A 39 -25.27 -40.19 25.55
N MET A 40 -24.29 -41.02 25.17
CA MET A 40 -23.19 -40.63 24.28
C MET A 40 -23.62 -39.97 22.95
N PRO A 41 -24.64 -40.48 22.22
CA PRO A 41 -25.07 -39.85 20.96
C PRO A 41 -25.52 -38.40 21.17
N LEU A 42 -26.31 -38.15 22.23
CA LEU A 42 -26.76 -36.81 22.58
C LEU A 42 -25.58 -35.88 22.93
N ARG A 43 -24.58 -36.38 23.66
CA ARG A 43 -23.40 -35.59 24.00
C ARG A 43 -22.55 -35.24 22.79
N LEU A 44 -22.35 -36.19 21.88
CA LEU A 44 -21.63 -35.96 20.63
C LEU A 44 -22.37 -34.94 19.76
N LEU A 45 -23.70 -35.04 19.68
CA LEU A 45 -24.54 -34.05 19.00
C LEU A 45 -24.40 -32.66 19.63
N LEU A 46 -24.41 -32.55 20.97
CA LEU A 46 -24.17 -31.27 21.66
C LEU A 46 -22.78 -30.70 21.36
N CYS A 47 -21.73 -31.53 21.34
CA CYS A 47 -20.38 -31.08 20.99
C CYS A 47 -20.29 -30.62 19.54
N ALA A 48 -20.95 -31.33 18.62
CA ALA A 48 -21.04 -30.94 17.21
C ALA A 48 -21.77 -29.61 17.04
N LEU A 49 -22.89 -29.39 17.75
CA LEU A 49 -23.62 -28.11 17.73
C LEU A 49 -22.77 -26.96 18.29
N ILE A 50 -22.10 -27.16 19.43
CA ILE A 50 -21.18 -26.16 20.00
C ILE A 50 -20.08 -25.83 18.99
N THR A 51 -19.48 -26.85 18.38
CA THR A 51 -18.42 -26.67 17.38
C THR A 51 -18.93 -25.97 16.13
N ALA A 52 -20.16 -26.25 15.67
CA ALA A 52 -20.77 -25.57 14.54
C ALA A 52 -21.04 -24.08 14.83
N VAL A 53 -21.54 -23.75 16.03
CA VAL A 53 -21.78 -22.35 16.43
C VAL A 53 -20.46 -21.59 16.57
N VAL A 54 -19.50 -22.14 17.32
CA VAL A 54 -18.17 -21.51 17.50
C VAL A 54 -17.43 -21.45 16.16
N GLY A 55 -17.54 -22.48 15.33
CA GLY A 55 -16.96 -22.53 14.00
C GLY A 55 -17.56 -21.50 13.05
N GLY A 56 -18.87 -21.29 13.09
CA GLY A 56 -19.53 -20.22 12.34
C GLY A 56 -19.06 -18.84 12.76
N ILE A 57 -18.95 -18.59 14.07
CA ILE A 57 -18.39 -17.34 14.61
C ILE A 57 -16.93 -17.16 14.19
N ALA A 58 -16.11 -18.20 14.34
CA ALA A 58 -14.70 -18.16 13.98
C ALA A 58 -14.51 -17.94 12.47
N TYR A 59 -15.31 -18.58 11.61
CA TYR A 59 -15.28 -18.36 10.17
C TYR A 59 -15.65 -16.92 9.82
N TYR A 60 -16.68 -16.37 10.47
CA TYR A 60 -17.13 -14.98 10.27
C TYR A 60 -16.05 -13.93 10.64
N MET A 61 -15.17 -14.27 11.59
CA MET A 61 -14.09 -13.40 12.07
C MET A 61 -12.77 -13.60 11.31
N MET A 62 -12.36 -14.85 11.07
CA MET A 62 -11.08 -15.19 10.46
C MET A 62 -11.13 -15.17 8.92
N LEU A 63 -12.29 -15.43 8.33
CA LEU A 63 -12.52 -15.46 6.87
C LEU A 63 -11.53 -16.33 6.07
N PRO A 64 -11.17 -17.55 6.54
CA PRO A 64 -10.24 -18.41 5.81
C PRO A 64 -10.84 -18.77 4.44
N ALA A 65 -10.01 -18.85 3.41
CA ALA A 65 -10.45 -19.41 2.15
C ALA A 65 -10.72 -20.91 2.34
N LEU A 66 -11.81 -21.41 1.76
CA LEU A 66 -12.08 -22.85 1.65
C LEU A 66 -11.21 -23.42 0.51
N ASN A 67 -9.90 -23.28 0.65
CA ASN A 67 -8.89 -23.64 -0.32
C ASN A 67 -7.73 -24.34 0.40
N VAL A 68 -7.32 -25.51 -0.09
CA VAL A 68 -6.21 -26.29 0.47
C VAL A 68 -4.86 -25.57 0.36
N HIS A 69 -4.76 -24.56 -0.48
CA HIS A 69 -3.57 -23.72 -0.61
C HIS A 69 -3.52 -22.57 0.41
N ASP A 70 -4.60 -22.35 1.19
CA ASP A 70 -4.64 -21.35 2.26
C ASP A 70 -4.16 -21.94 3.58
N THR A 71 -3.13 -21.34 4.18
CA THR A 71 -2.63 -21.76 5.49
C THR A 71 -3.65 -21.47 6.61
N GLN A 72 -4.49 -20.43 6.46
CA GLN A 72 -5.53 -20.09 7.44
C GLN A 72 -6.63 -21.15 7.53
N LEU A 73 -6.89 -21.90 6.44
CA LEU A 73 -7.82 -23.02 6.45
C LEU A 73 -7.38 -24.09 7.47
N TYR A 74 -6.11 -24.44 7.49
CA TYR A 74 -5.59 -25.45 8.41
C TYR A 74 -5.66 -25.00 9.87
N LEU A 75 -5.34 -23.73 10.14
CA LEU A 75 -5.48 -23.14 11.47
C LEU A 75 -6.95 -23.15 11.92
N PHE A 76 -7.88 -22.84 11.01
CA PHE A 76 -9.31 -22.94 11.28
C PHE A 76 -9.75 -24.37 11.56
N LEU A 77 -9.29 -25.36 10.79
CA LEU A 77 -9.59 -26.78 11.03
C LEU A 77 -9.04 -27.26 12.39
N ILE A 78 -7.82 -26.86 12.74
CA ILE A 78 -7.23 -27.16 14.06
C ILE A 78 -8.10 -26.54 15.18
N LEU A 79 -8.52 -25.29 15.02
CA LEU A 79 -9.41 -24.62 15.96
C LEU A 79 -10.72 -25.40 16.16
N LEU A 80 -11.37 -25.86 15.07
CA LEU A 80 -12.58 -26.67 15.16
C LEU A 80 -12.35 -27.97 15.95
N VAL A 81 -11.23 -28.65 15.70
CA VAL A 81 -10.88 -29.89 16.42
C VAL A 81 -10.62 -29.62 17.91
N VAL A 82 -9.93 -28.52 18.24
CA VAL A 82 -9.67 -28.11 19.63
C VAL A 82 -10.97 -27.76 20.35
N VAL A 83 -11.86 -27.00 19.70
CA VAL A 83 -13.18 -26.66 20.25
C VAL A 83 -14.04 -27.90 20.47
N PHE A 84 -14.02 -28.85 19.52
CA PHE A 84 -14.72 -30.12 19.68
C PHE A 84 -14.16 -30.93 20.86
N ALA A 85 -12.84 -31.04 20.99
CA ALA A 85 -12.20 -31.75 22.09
C ALA A 85 -12.49 -31.08 23.45
N GLY A 86 -12.42 -29.75 23.53
CA GLY A 86 -12.72 -28.98 24.73
C GLY A 86 -14.19 -29.08 25.14
N SER A 87 -15.12 -28.95 24.20
CA SER A 87 -16.55 -29.13 24.45
C SER A 87 -16.86 -30.58 24.89
N PHE A 88 -16.22 -31.58 24.27
CA PHE A 88 -16.35 -32.98 24.67
C PHE A 88 -15.87 -33.22 26.10
N PHE A 89 -14.76 -32.62 26.51
CA PHE A 89 -14.25 -32.67 27.89
C PHE A 89 -15.26 -32.09 28.89
N LEU A 90 -15.86 -30.95 28.58
CA LEU A 90 -16.83 -30.27 29.44
C LEU A 90 -18.18 -31.01 29.50
N VAL A 91 -18.75 -31.40 28.36
CA VAL A 91 -20.05 -32.11 28.26
C VAL A 91 -19.98 -33.51 28.86
N CYS A 92 -18.81 -34.17 28.82
CA CYS A 92 -18.60 -35.42 29.53
C CYS A 92 -18.52 -35.25 31.06
N ARG A 93 -18.40 -34.01 31.56
CA ARG A 93 -18.10 -33.64 32.96
C ARG A 93 -16.78 -34.25 33.45
N ALA A 94 -15.78 -34.36 32.59
CA ALA A 94 -14.46 -34.87 32.94
C ALA A 94 -13.75 -34.01 34.00
N ASN A 95 -14.09 -32.71 34.10
CA ASN A 95 -13.60 -31.81 35.15
C ASN A 95 -14.15 -32.14 36.56
N LYS A 96 -15.25 -32.89 36.67
CA LYS A 96 -15.92 -33.16 37.96
C LYS A 96 -15.88 -34.64 38.39
N LYS A 97 -15.45 -35.55 37.52
CA LYS A 97 -15.44 -37.00 37.79
C LYS A 97 -14.17 -37.64 37.25
N ALA A 98 -13.28 -38.10 38.13
CA ALA A 98 -12.00 -38.72 37.78
C ALA A 98 -12.16 -39.95 36.86
N GLU A 99 -13.15 -40.80 37.11
CA GLU A 99 -13.44 -41.99 36.27
C GLU A 99 -13.78 -41.63 34.81
N ARG A 100 -14.39 -40.45 34.58
CA ARG A 100 -14.72 -39.95 33.25
C ARG A 100 -13.57 -39.18 32.60
N LEU A 101 -12.63 -38.70 33.41
CA LEU A 101 -11.41 -38.08 32.93
C LEU A 101 -10.56 -39.09 32.16
N GLU A 102 -10.40 -40.31 32.67
CA GLU A 102 -9.70 -41.37 31.97
C GLU A 102 -10.38 -41.78 30.66
N TYR A 103 -11.72 -41.86 30.66
CA TYR A 103 -12.48 -42.13 29.43
C TYR A 103 -12.25 -41.06 28.37
N VAL A 104 -12.35 -39.78 28.77
CA VAL A 104 -12.13 -38.66 27.85
C VAL A 104 -10.70 -38.66 27.36
N LYS A 105 -9.68 -38.77 28.23
CA LYS A 105 -8.26 -38.83 27.85
C LYS A 105 -7.97 -39.86 26.75
N LYS A 106 -8.52 -41.08 26.88
CA LYS A 106 -8.39 -42.12 25.84
C LYS A 106 -9.04 -41.74 24.51
N LYS A 107 -10.15 -40.99 24.55
CA LYS A 107 -10.87 -40.52 23.35
C LYS A 107 -10.31 -39.22 22.76
N THR A 108 -9.63 -38.37 23.56
CA THR A 108 -8.95 -37.17 23.07
C THR A 108 -7.75 -37.50 22.17
N LEU A 109 -7.26 -38.75 22.20
CA LEU A 109 -6.24 -39.23 21.28
C LEU A 109 -6.66 -39.03 19.82
N ILE A 110 -7.95 -39.19 19.47
CA ILE A 110 -8.43 -39.02 18.09
C ILE A 110 -8.25 -37.57 17.61
N PRO A 111 -8.79 -36.54 18.31
CA PRO A 111 -8.49 -35.13 18.00
C PRO A 111 -6.99 -34.82 17.91
N VAL A 112 -6.17 -35.34 18.84
CA VAL A 112 -4.72 -35.12 18.82
C VAL A 112 -4.08 -35.71 17.57
N VAL A 113 -4.47 -36.92 17.18
CA VAL A 113 -4.00 -37.55 15.93
C VAL A 113 -4.44 -36.74 14.71
N ILE A 114 -5.67 -36.21 14.68
CA ILE A 114 -6.14 -35.37 13.57
C ILE A 114 -5.30 -34.09 13.46
N VAL A 115 -5.04 -33.39 14.57
CA VAL A 115 -4.19 -32.20 14.57
C VAL A 115 -2.77 -32.54 14.14
N ALA A 116 -2.22 -33.66 14.63
CA ALA A 116 -0.89 -34.13 14.21
C ALA A 116 -0.84 -34.43 12.71
N VAL A 117 -1.87 -35.07 12.15
CA VAL A 117 -1.98 -35.33 10.71
C VAL A 117 -2.05 -34.01 9.93
N ILE A 118 -2.86 -33.05 10.37
CA ILE A 118 -2.92 -31.72 9.73
C ILE A 118 -1.54 -31.05 9.74
N ALA A 119 -0.85 -31.06 10.88
CA ALA A 119 0.48 -30.50 11.00
C ALA A 119 1.50 -31.20 10.08
N VAL A 120 1.42 -32.53 9.96
CA VAL A 120 2.25 -33.30 9.02
C VAL A 120 1.93 -32.93 7.58
N VAL A 121 0.65 -32.77 7.20
CA VAL A 121 0.26 -32.33 5.86
C VAL A 121 0.82 -30.94 5.55
N MET A 122 0.71 -29.99 6.48
CA MET A 122 1.31 -28.65 6.32
C MET A 122 2.84 -28.73 6.17
N LEU A 123 3.50 -29.53 7.00
CA LEU A 123 4.95 -29.71 6.93
C LEU A 123 5.39 -30.31 5.60
N VAL A 124 4.74 -31.40 5.16
CA VAL A 124 5.02 -32.03 3.85
C VAL A 124 4.73 -31.05 2.72
N GLY A 125 3.61 -30.31 2.77
CA GLY A 125 3.27 -29.30 1.78
C GLY A 125 4.31 -28.19 1.66
N PHE A 126 4.86 -27.73 2.78
CA PHE A 126 5.96 -26.77 2.83
C PHE A 126 7.26 -27.35 2.24
N LEU A 127 7.63 -28.57 2.65
CA LEU A 127 8.84 -29.25 2.18
C LEU A 127 8.81 -29.53 0.68
N VAL A 128 7.68 -29.99 0.14
CA VAL A 128 7.52 -30.26 -1.30
C VAL A 128 7.59 -28.98 -2.14
N GLY A 129 7.16 -27.85 -1.57
CA GLY A 129 7.28 -26.53 -2.18
C GLY A 129 8.61 -25.82 -1.91
N ALA A 130 9.56 -26.42 -1.18
CA ALA A 130 10.78 -25.72 -0.80
C ALA A 130 11.68 -25.39 -2.01
N THR A 131 12.29 -24.21 -1.98
CA THR A 131 13.16 -23.69 -3.05
C THR A 131 14.36 -24.59 -3.35
N ILE A 132 14.85 -25.35 -2.36
CA ILE A 132 15.92 -26.34 -2.55
C ILE A 132 15.58 -27.43 -3.57
N PHE A 133 14.31 -27.84 -3.65
CA PHE A 133 13.85 -28.86 -4.59
C PHE A 133 13.24 -28.27 -5.86
N ARG A 134 12.80 -27.00 -5.81
CA ARG A 134 11.98 -26.36 -6.85
C ARG A 134 12.56 -25.07 -7.42
N ALA A 135 13.88 -24.83 -7.26
CA ALA A 135 14.54 -23.60 -7.70
C ALA A 135 14.17 -23.15 -9.12
N SER A 136 14.22 -24.07 -10.10
CA SER A 136 13.82 -23.78 -11.50
C SER A 136 12.35 -23.35 -11.59
N ALA A 137 11.44 -24.08 -10.94
CA ALA A 137 10.02 -23.74 -10.99
C ALA A 137 9.73 -22.35 -10.42
N TYR A 138 10.49 -21.93 -9.40
CA TYR A 138 10.41 -20.58 -8.84
C TYR A 138 11.01 -19.53 -9.78
N SER A 139 12.15 -19.81 -10.41
CA SER A 139 12.72 -18.87 -11.39
C SER A 139 11.82 -18.69 -12.61
N ASP A 140 11.09 -19.74 -13.00
CA ASP A 140 10.21 -19.77 -14.17
C ASP A 140 8.84 -19.09 -13.92
N LEU A 141 8.57 -18.61 -12.69
CA LEU A 141 7.35 -17.86 -12.39
C LEU A 141 7.27 -16.52 -13.14
N MET A 142 8.44 -15.99 -13.52
CA MET A 142 8.56 -14.70 -14.17
C MET A 142 9.45 -14.80 -15.40
N THR A 143 9.01 -14.16 -16.47
CA THR A 143 9.78 -14.05 -17.71
C THR A 143 10.25 -12.61 -17.84
N VAL A 144 11.56 -12.42 -17.88
CA VAL A 144 12.19 -11.11 -18.03
C VAL A 144 12.66 -10.96 -19.47
N GLN A 145 12.24 -9.88 -20.12
CA GLN A 145 12.60 -9.55 -21.49
C GLN A 145 13.64 -8.43 -21.48
N ASN A 146 14.69 -8.54 -22.29
CA ASN A 146 15.62 -7.43 -22.47
C ASN A 146 14.95 -6.36 -23.33
N SER A 147 15.01 -5.11 -22.89
CA SER A 147 14.48 -3.94 -23.58
C SER A 147 15.58 -2.91 -23.77
N ASP A 148 15.28 -1.94 -24.63
CA ASP A 148 16.19 -0.86 -25.02
C ASP A 148 15.74 0.43 -24.34
N PHE A 149 16.64 1.07 -23.61
CA PHE A 149 16.31 2.26 -22.82
C PHE A 149 15.96 3.43 -23.71
N ASP A 150 16.82 3.73 -24.68
CA ASP A 150 16.68 4.87 -25.59
C ASP A 150 15.35 4.80 -26.36
N ARG A 151 14.90 3.59 -26.72
CA ARG A 151 13.60 3.41 -27.39
C ARG A 151 12.40 3.59 -26.46
N ASP A 152 12.45 3.04 -25.26
CA ASP A 152 11.27 2.99 -24.37
C ASP A 152 11.11 4.25 -23.51
N PHE A 153 12.18 5.02 -23.31
CA PHE A 153 12.19 6.24 -22.49
C PHE A 153 12.25 7.54 -23.31
N SER A 154 12.40 7.49 -24.64
CA SER A 154 12.44 8.69 -25.49
C SER A 154 11.21 9.60 -25.36
N ASP A 155 10.07 8.99 -25.02
CA ASP A 155 8.78 9.67 -24.98
C ASP A 155 8.40 10.14 -23.57
N ILE A 156 9.19 9.80 -22.54
CA ILE A 156 8.91 10.17 -21.15
C ILE A 156 9.56 11.53 -20.85
N SER A 157 8.74 12.57 -20.78
CA SER A 157 9.22 13.91 -20.49
C SER A 157 9.31 14.20 -18.98
N TYR A 158 10.27 15.03 -18.59
CA TYR A 158 10.59 15.31 -17.18
C TYR A 158 9.50 16.09 -16.42
N ASP A 159 8.53 16.66 -17.12
CA ASP A 159 7.39 17.41 -16.58
C ASP A 159 6.14 16.55 -16.40
N GLU A 160 6.09 15.36 -17.00
CA GLU A 160 4.99 14.39 -16.94
C GLU A 160 5.21 13.33 -15.85
N VAL A 161 6.42 13.30 -15.26
CA VAL A 161 6.79 12.30 -14.26
C VAL A 161 6.22 12.63 -12.89
N PRO A 162 5.92 11.61 -12.06
CA PRO A 162 5.49 11.83 -10.68
C PRO A 162 6.48 12.68 -9.88
N ARG A 163 6.00 13.81 -9.36
CA ARG A 163 6.73 14.73 -8.48
C ARG A 163 6.49 14.42 -7.00
N ILE A 164 5.51 13.59 -6.68
CA ILE A 164 5.20 13.19 -5.31
C ILE A 164 5.07 11.68 -5.14
N ASP A 165 5.51 11.20 -3.97
CA ASP A 165 5.35 9.80 -3.58
C ASP A 165 4.02 9.54 -2.87
N ALA A 166 3.78 8.27 -2.50
CA ALA A 166 2.56 7.85 -1.80
C ALA A 166 2.36 8.55 -0.44
N SER A 167 3.46 8.82 0.29
CA SER A 167 3.43 9.45 1.61
C SER A 167 3.01 10.92 1.50
N ARG A 168 3.58 11.64 0.54
CA ARG A 168 3.21 13.01 0.23
C ARG A 168 1.81 13.12 -0.32
N ALA A 169 1.40 12.23 -1.21
CA ALA A 169 0.03 12.19 -1.73
C ALA A 169 -1.00 12.02 -0.61
N LYS A 170 -0.74 11.13 0.35
CA LYS A 170 -1.58 10.99 1.56
C LYS A 170 -1.62 12.28 2.39
N THR A 171 -0.46 12.90 2.62
CA THR A 171 -0.37 14.16 3.38
C THR A 171 -1.19 15.28 2.74
N LEU A 172 -1.10 15.42 1.42
CA LEU A 172 -1.89 16.37 0.63
C LEU A 172 -3.39 16.06 0.71
N ALA A 173 -3.76 14.78 0.61
CA ALA A 173 -5.14 14.33 0.76
C ALA A 173 -5.72 14.65 2.16
N ASP A 174 -4.95 14.39 3.23
CA ASP A 174 -5.36 14.71 4.61
C ASP A 174 -5.52 16.23 4.81
N GLN A 175 -4.62 17.04 4.26
CA GLN A 175 -4.72 18.51 4.29
C GLN A 175 -5.98 18.99 3.57
N GLN A 176 -6.24 18.48 2.37
CA GLN A 176 -7.43 18.86 1.60
C GLN A 176 -8.71 18.43 2.33
N LEU A 177 -8.77 17.20 2.84
CA LEU A 177 -9.92 16.71 3.59
C LEU A 177 -10.19 17.54 4.85
N GLY A 178 -9.14 17.93 5.58
CA GLY A 178 -9.22 18.75 6.78
C GLY A 178 -9.75 20.17 6.54
N SER A 179 -9.61 20.70 5.32
CA SER A 179 -10.15 22.00 4.91
C SER A 179 -11.67 21.96 4.68
N LEU A 180 -12.24 20.76 4.43
CA LEU A 180 -13.66 20.58 4.11
C LEU A 180 -14.49 20.38 5.38
N SER A 181 -15.23 21.43 5.76
CA SER A 181 -16.07 21.44 6.98
C SER A 181 -17.04 20.27 7.08
N GLN A 182 -17.59 19.81 5.95
CA GLN A 182 -18.55 18.71 5.88
C GLN A 182 -17.97 17.32 6.19
N TYR A 183 -16.66 17.12 6.02
CA TYR A 183 -16.00 15.83 6.28
C TYR A 183 -15.18 15.84 7.58
N LYS A 184 -14.87 17.04 8.08
CA LYS A 184 -14.04 17.27 9.26
C LYS A 184 -14.53 16.47 10.47
N SER A 185 -13.60 15.78 11.13
CA SER A 185 -13.82 14.98 12.34
C SER A 185 -14.76 13.78 12.19
N GLN A 186 -15.22 13.46 10.97
CA GLN A 186 -16.03 12.27 10.68
C GLN A 186 -15.22 11.23 9.92
N TYR A 187 -14.39 11.69 8.99
CA TYR A 187 -13.60 10.85 8.10
C TYR A 187 -12.13 11.22 8.15
N VAL A 188 -11.29 10.24 7.80
CA VAL A 188 -9.85 10.38 7.54
C VAL A 188 -9.55 9.76 6.17
N VAL A 189 -8.41 10.09 5.57
CA VAL A 189 -7.98 9.44 4.32
C VAL A 189 -7.44 8.06 4.64
N ALA A 190 -7.74 7.07 3.79
CA ALA A 190 -7.15 5.75 3.91
C ALA A 190 -5.62 5.80 3.81
N ASP A 191 -4.94 4.97 4.58
CA ASP A 191 -3.46 4.87 4.52
C ASP A 191 -2.98 4.36 3.16
N ALA A 192 -3.73 3.46 2.55
CA ALA A 192 -3.43 2.94 1.22
C ALA A 192 -3.92 3.94 0.14
N THR A 193 -2.99 4.34 -0.73
CA THR A 193 -3.28 5.11 -1.94
C THR A 193 -2.78 4.32 -3.15
N THR A 194 -3.66 4.08 -4.12
CA THR A 194 -3.34 3.29 -5.33
C THR A 194 -2.84 4.23 -6.42
N GLN A 195 -1.71 3.93 -7.05
CA GLN A 195 -1.31 4.62 -8.29
C GLN A 195 -2.12 4.05 -9.45
N ILE A 196 -2.73 4.94 -10.24
CA ILE A 196 -3.50 4.62 -11.43
C ILE A 196 -3.12 5.58 -12.57
N ASN A 197 -3.47 5.22 -13.79
CA ASN A 197 -3.47 6.15 -14.91
C ASN A 197 -4.91 6.55 -15.22
N TYR A 198 -5.29 7.78 -14.89
CA TYR A 198 -6.66 8.26 -15.10
C TYR A 198 -6.67 9.26 -16.25
N ARG A 199 -7.26 8.88 -17.40
CA ARG A 199 -7.32 9.70 -18.62
C ARG A 199 -5.94 10.17 -19.12
N GLY A 200 -4.95 9.28 -19.06
CA GLY A 200 -3.59 9.59 -19.49
C GLY A 200 -2.77 10.40 -18.48
N VAL A 201 -3.28 10.60 -17.27
CA VAL A 201 -2.59 11.33 -16.21
C VAL A 201 -2.29 10.38 -15.05
N PRO A 202 -1.01 10.26 -14.64
CA PRO A 202 -0.68 9.49 -13.44
C PRO A 202 -1.31 10.15 -12.22
N CYS A 203 -2.17 9.40 -11.52
CA CYS A 203 -2.86 9.86 -10.33
C CYS A 203 -2.76 8.82 -9.21
N ARG A 204 -2.92 9.27 -7.97
CA ARG A 204 -3.24 8.39 -6.86
C ARG A 204 -4.68 8.56 -6.43
N VAL A 205 -5.35 7.46 -6.13
CA VAL A 205 -6.69 7.46 -5.57
C VAL A 205 -6.69 6.90 -4.17
N ALA A 206 -7.46 7.54 -3.30
CA ALA A 206 -7.61 7.16 -1.91
C ALA A 206 -9.08 7.18 -1.52
N SER A 207 -9.57 6.08 -0.94
CA SER A 207 -10.88 6.10 -0.29
C SER A 207 -10.80 6.87 1.03
N LEU A 208 -11.96 7.32 1.52
CA LEU A 208 -12.06 7.74 2.92
C LEU A 208 -12.12 6.53 3.86
N GLN A 209 -11.98 6.79 5.14
CA GLN A 209 -12.25 5.87 6.24
C GLN A 209 -12.96 6.64 7.36
N TYR A 210 -13.66 5.92 8.22
CA TYR A 210 -14.24 6.51 9.43
C TYR A 210 -13.14 6.84 10.43
N ALA A 211 -13.23 8.02 11.06
CA ALA A 211 -12.23 8.43 12.05
C ALA A 211 -12.18 7.49 13.28
N ASP A 212 -13.32 6.89 13.63
CA ASP A 212 -13.43 5.89 14.69
C ASP A 212 -14.70 5.02 14.51
N VAL A 213 -14.86 4.02 15.39
CA VAL A 213 -16.01 3.09 15.37
C VAL A 213 -17.35 3.81 15.61
N PHE A 214 -17.40 4.85 16.44
CA PHE A 214 -18.63 5.62 16.67
C PHE A 214 -19.00 6.44 15.43
N LYS A 215 -18.00 6.96 14.69
CA LYS A 215 -18.24 7.60 13.39
C LYS A 215 -18.77 6.61 12.38
N TRP A 216 -18.23 5.40 12.36
CA TRP A 216 -18.76 4.32 11.54
C TRP A 216 -20.24 4.04 11.84
N VAL A 217 -20.62 3.81 13.10
CA VAL A 217 -22.03 3.56 13.49
C VAL A 217 -22.98 4.65 13.01
N ASN A 218 -22.55 5.92 13.10
CA ASN A 218 -23.39 7.06 12.73
C ASN A 218 -23.54 7.24 11.21
N ASN A 219 -22.57 6.79 10.42
CA ASN A 219 -22.47 7.13 9.00
C ASN A 219 -22.58 5.93 8.04
N THR A 220 -22.40 4.69 8.53
CA THR A 220 -22.37 3.47 7.69
C THR A 220 -23.60 3.30 6.79
N LYS A 221 -24.77 3.79 7.20
CA LYS A 221 -25.99 3.77 6.36
C LYS A 221 -25.85 4.52 5.03
N ASN A 222 -25.02 5.55 5.01
CA ASN A 222 -24.75 6.36 3.82
C ASN A 222 -23.43 5.97 3.14
N GLY A 223 -22.67 5.03 3.73
CA GLY A 223 -21.33 4.67 3.29
C GLY A 223 -20.32 5.81 3.45
N LEU A 224 -19.19 5.70 2.75
CA LEU A 224 -18.20 6.76 2.66
C LEU A 224 -18.63 7.76 1.57
N PRO A 225 -18.73 9.06 1.87
CA PRO A 225 -19.41 10.02 1.00
C PRO A 225 -18.58 10.46 -0.23
N ALA A 226 -17.27 10.24 -0.20
CA ALA A 226 -16.35 10.72 -1.22
C ALA A 226 -15.10 9.84 -1.30
N TYR A 227 -14.32 10.05 -2.36
CA TYR A 227 -12.93 9.62 -2.45
C TYR A 227 -12.06 10.81 -2.88
N ILE A 228 -10.74 10.64 -2.79
CA ILE A 228 -9.78 11.68 -3.14
C ILE A 228 -8.94 11.21 -4.32
N LEU A 229 -8.83 12.09 -5.32
CA LEU A 229 -7.95 11.95 -6.48
C LEU A 229 -6.80 12.93 -6.31
N ILE A 230 -5.57 12.44 -6.39
CA ILE A 230 -4.34 13.22 -6.25
C ILE A 230 -3.56 13.08 -7.55
N ASP A 231 -3.40 14.18 -8.26
CA ASP A 231 -2.49 14.23 -9.39
C ASP A 231 -1.05 14.26 -8.86
N VAL A 232 -0.24 13.26 -9.23
CA VAL A 232 1.12 13.13 -8.70
C VAL A 232 2.14 14.01 -9.44
N VAL A 233 1.73 14.66 -10.52
CA VAL A 233 2.55 15.59 -11.30
C VAL A 233 2.28 17.01 -10.84
N SER A 234 1.03 17.46 -10.90
CA SER A 234 0.65 18.83 -10.53
C SER A 234 0.45 19.05 -9.03
N GLN A 235 0.44 17.97 -8.23
CA GLN A 235 0.13 17.97 -6.79
C GLN A 235 -1.32 18.40 -6.47
N LYS A 236 -2.19 18.52 -7.49
CA LYS A 236 -3.59 18.92 -7.31
C LYS A 236 -4.38 17.81 -6.63
N VAL A 237 -5.11 18.17 -5.58
CA VAL A 237 -6.01 17.27 -4.86
C VAL A 237 -7.46 17.61 -5.18
N THR A 238 -8.21 16.63 -5.66
CA THR A 238 -9.63 16.75 -5.96
C THR A 238 -10.42 15.79 -5.07
N VAL A 239 -11.42 16.31 -4.36
CA VAL A 239 -12.34 15.47 -3.58
C VAL A 239 -13.59 15.24 -4.41
N VAL A 240 -13.87 13.98 -4.74
CA VAL A 240 -15.00 13.58 -5.58
C VAL A 240 -16.13 13.10 -4.68
N ASN A 241 -17.21 13.88 -4.61
CA ASN A 241 -18.40 13.52 -3.83
C ASN A 241 -19.20 12.44 -4.56
N CYS A 242 -19.20 11.22 -4.02
CA CYS A 242 -19.88 10.07 -4.61
C CYS A 242 -21.40 10.22 -4.56
N VAL A 243 -21.94 10.82 -3.50
CA VAL A 243 -23.38 11.00 -3.35
C VAL A 243 -23.92 11.94 -4.41
N GLU A 244 -23.24 13.05 -4.66
CA GLU A 244 -23.64 14.01 -5.70
C GLU A 244 -23.44 13.45 -7.11
N LYS A 245 -22.31 12.78 -7.36
CA LYS A 245 -21.94 12.31 -8.71
C LYS A 245 -22.66 11.02 -9.12
N PHE A 246 -22.86 10.10 -8.19
CA PHE A 246 -23.37 8.73 -8.45
C PHE A 246 -24.65 8.39 -7.68
N GLY A 247 -25.15 9.29 -6.83
CA GLY A 247 -26.37 9.09 -6.05
C GLY A 247 -26.20 8.25 -4.78
N SER A 248 -25.01 7.71 -4.51
CA SER A 248 -24.72 6.90 -3.33
C SER A 248 -23.26 7.03 -2.91
N GLY A 249 -22.99 6.92 -1.60
CA GLY A 249 -21.64 6.74 -1.07
C GLY A 249 -21.09 5.34 -1.34
N ILE A 250 -19.80 5.15 -1.09
CA ILE A 250 -19.13 3.84 -1.13
C ILE A 250 -19.65 3.02 0.05
N GLN A 251 -20.48 2.01 -0.22
CA GLN A 251 -21.13 1.17 0.80
C GLN A 251 -20.26 -0.01 1.21
N TYR A 252 -19.37 -0.47 0.33
CA TYR A 252 -18.49 -1.60 0.60
C TYR A 252 -17.05 -1.11 0.59
N SER A 253 -16.34 -1.30 1.70
CA SER A 253 -14.92 -0.93 1.79
C SER A 253 -14.17 -1.77 2.83
N PRO A 254 -12.84 -1.76 2.82
CA PRO A 254 -12.04 -2.35 3.91
C PRO A 254 -12.31 -1.71 5.29
N ALA A 255 -12.81 -0.46 5.33
CA ALA A 255 -13.10 0.29 6.55
C ALA A 255 -14.48 -0.03 7.15
N GLU A 256 -15.34 -0.75 6.43
CA GLU A 256 -16.63 -1.20 6.94
C GLU A 256 -16.52 -2.37 7.91
N TYR A 257 -17.57 -2.56 8.70
CA TYR A 257 -17.74 -3.71 9.59
C TYR A 257 -18.79 -4.67 9.04
N PHE A 258 -18.95 -5.83 9.68
CA PHE A 258 -19.97 -6.82 9.33
C PHE A 258 -20.06 -7.14 7.83
N ASN A 259 -21.25 -7.20 7.23
CA ASN A 259 -21.39 -7.75 5.88
C ASN A 259 -20.88 -6.79 4.79
N GLU A 260 -20.84 -5.50 5.11
CA GLU A 260 -20.35 -4.41 4.28
C GLU A 260 -18.82 -4.37 4.23
N LYS A 261 -18.15 -5.02 5.20
CA LYS A 261 -16.68 -5.22 5.16
C LYS A 261 -16.29 -5.96 3.90
N LEU A 262 -15.59 -5.28 3.01
CA LEU A 262 -15.28 -5.75 1.66
C LEU A 262 -14.70 -7.17 1.61
N ILE A 263 -13.69 -7.47 2.44
CA ILE A 263 -13.07 -8.81 2.48
C ILE A 263 -14.08 -9.90 2.85
N ARG A 264 -15.03 -9.60 3.76
CA ARG A 264 -16.07 -10.54 4.16
C ARG A 264 -17.08 -10.75 3.04
N HIS A 265 -17.54 -9.66 2.45
CA HIS A 265 -18.44 -9.66 1.30
C HIS A 265 -17.88 -10.53 0.17
N LEU A 266 -16.62 -10.29 -0.21
CA LEU A 266 -15.90 -11.07 -1.21
C LEU A 266 -15.70 -12.53 -0.80
N ARG A 267 -15.37 -12.81 0.46
CA ARG A 267 -15.21 -14.19 0.96
C ARG A 267 -16.50 -14.99 0.85
N PHE A 268 -17.67 -14.38 1.06
CA PHE A 268 -18.95 -15.08 0.95
C PHE A 268 -19.37 -15.32 -0.50
N GLN A 269 -19.05 -14.41 -1.41
CA GLN A 269 -19.27 -14.60 -2.84
C GLN A 269 -18.29 -15.61 -3.47
N TYR A 270 -17.02 -15.57 -3.03
CA TYR A 270 -15.91 -16.36 -3.58
C TYR A 270 -15.21 -17.20 -2.48
N PRO A 271 -15.90 -18.19 -1.88
CA PRO A 271 -15.43 -18.90 -0.70
C PRO A 271 -14.12 -19.66 -0.91
N THR A 272 -13.84 -20.12 -2.13
CA THR A 272 -12.67 -20.95 -2.45
C THR A 272 -11.50 -20.17 -3.05
N LYS A 273 -11.68 -18.89 -3.39
CA LYS A 273 -10.61 -18.09 -4.00
C LYS A 273 -9.62 -17.58 -2.94
N LEU A 274 -8.33 -17.63 -3.24
CA LEU A 274 -7.34 -16.89 -2.45
C LEU A 274 -7.46 -15.42 -2.87
N LEU A 275 -7.71 -14.54 -1.91
CA LEU A 275 -7.92 -13.11 -2.16
C LEU A 275 -6.68 -12.36 -1.67
N ASP A 276 -6.15 -11.47 -2.51
CA ASP A 276 -5.15 -10.50 -2.09
C ASP A 276 -5.82 -9.25 -1.48
N THR A 277 -5.00 -8.27 -1.10
CA THR A 277 -5.47 -6.95 -0.67
C THR A 277 -6.19 -6.23 -1.82
N PRO A 278 -7.42 -5.73 -1.62
CA PRO A 278 -8.14 -4.96 -2.62
C PRO A 278 -7.47 -3.60 -2.87
N ASN A 279 -7.27 -3.25 -4.14
CA ASN A 279 -6.85 -1.92 -4.56
C ASN A 279 -8.08 -1.06 -4.86
N PHE A 280 -8.08 0.18 -4.36
CA PHE A 280 -9.10 1.16 -4.74
C PHE A 280 -8.72 1.76 -6.09
N GLU A 281 -9.60 1.68 -7.08
CA GLU A 281 -9.37 2.20 -8.43
C GLU A 281 -10.64 2.92 -8.92
N ILE A 282 -10.51 3.74 -9.96
CA ILE A 282 -11.64 4.39 -10.62
C ILE A 282 -11.57 4.11 -12.11
N ASP A 283 -12.72 3.92 -12.75
CA ASP A 283 -12.75 3.85 -14.21
C ASP A 283 -12.61 5.25 -14.86
N GLU A 284 -12.61 5.30 -16.18
CA GLU A 284 -12.51 6.55 -16.96
C GLU A 284 -13.65 7.56 -16.70
N SER A 285 -14.80 7.11 -16.19
CA SER A 285 -15.90 7.98 -15.76
C SER A 285 -15.69 8.55 -14.34
N GLY A 286 -14.71 8.01 -13.62
CA GLY A 286 -14.41 8.26 -12.23
C GLY A 286 -15.29 7.43 -11.27
N HIS A 287 -15.95 6.39 -11.76
CA HIS A 287 -16.76 5.51 -10.91
C HIS A 287 -15.86 4.60 -10.09
N PRO A 288 -16.04 4.50 -8.76
CA PRO A 288 -15.09 3.81 -7.90
C PRO A 288 -15.33 2.31 -7.80
N TYR A 289 -14.25 1.56 -7.89
CA TYR A 289 -14.22 0.10 -7.78
C TYR A 289 -13.16 -0.38 -6.80
N TRP A 290 -13.35 -1.59 -6.30
CA TRP A 290 -12.32 -2.37 -5.65
C TRP A 290 -11.87 -3.49 -6.57
N VAL A 291 -10.59 -3.47 -6.93
CA VAL A 291 -9.95 -4.50 -7.74
C VAL A 291 -9.20 -5.43 -6.80
N THR A 292 -9.67 -6.68 -6.68
CA THR A 292 -9.07 -7.68 -5.78
C THR A 292 -8.46 -8.81 -6.58
N ALA A 293 -7.15 -8.99 -6.48
CA ALA A 293 -6.48 -10.11 -7.14
C ALA A 293 -6.93 -11.45 -6.54
N SER A 294 -7.26 -12.39 -7.42
CA SER A 294 -7.46 -13.79 -7.05
C SER A 294 -6.16 -14.55 -7.26
N LEU A 295 -5.56 -14.99 -6.17
CA LEU A 295 -4.25 -15.65 -6.16
C LEU A 295 -4.36 -17.15 -6.39
N THR A 296 -3.23 -17.75 -6.79
CA THR A 296 -3.02 -19.19 -6.92
C THR A 296 -1.61 -19.57 -6.46
N LYS A 297 -1.39 -20.84 -6.13
CA LYS A 297 -0.08 -21.39 -5.75
C LYS A 297 0.37 -22.37 -6.83
N LYS A 298 1.40 -21.99 -7.60
CA LYS A 298 1.91 -22.79 -8.73
C LYS A 298 2.90 -23.88 -8.30
N ILE A 299 3.47 -23.80 -7.10
CA ILE A 299 4.56 -24.68 -6.67
C ILE A 299 4.22 -25.34 -5.33
N GLY A 300 4.01 -26.65 -5.35
CA GLY A 300 3.64 -27.40 -4.15
C GLY A 300 2.30 -26.94 -3.58
N LEU A 301 2.17 -26.97 -2.25
CA LEU A 301 0.91 -26.61 -1.58
C LEU A 301 0.81 -25.11 -1.27
N PHE A 302 1.93 -24.45 -0.97
CA PHE A 302 1.92 -23.06 -0.48
C PHE A 302 2.82 -22.10 -1.29
N GLY A 303 3.61 -22.63 -2.22
CA GLY A 303 4.66 -21.91 -2.93
C GLY A 303 4.23 -21.36 -4.30
N GLY A 304 5.05 -20.48 -4.84
CA GLY A 304 4.87 -19.87 -6.16
C GLY A 304 3.54 -19.12 -6.30
N THR A 305 3.31 -18.14 -5.43
CA THR A 305 2.15 -17.24 -5.52
C THR A 305 2.13 -16.59 -6.90
N ASP A 306 0.97 -16.60 -7.54
CA ASP A 306 0.73 -15.88 -8.80
C ASP A 306 -0.75 -15.47 -8.89
N VAL A 307 -1.09 -14.61 -9.85
CA VAL A 307 -2.47 -14.18 -10.06
C VAL A 307 -3.17 -15.08 -11.08
N GLN A 308 -4.39 -15.53 -10.73
CA GLN A 308 -5.29 -16.27 -11.61
C GLN A 308 -6.34 -15.36 -12.28
N GLY A 309 -6.68 -14.23 -11.67
CA GLY A 309 -7.62 -13.25 -12.22
C GLY A 309 -7.89 -12.11 -11.23
N ALA A 310 -8.80 -11.22 -11.59
CA ALA A 310 -9.23 -10.10 -10.75
C ALA A 310 -10.72 -10.18 -10.46
N ILE A 311 -11.12 -9.85 -9.24
CA ILE A 311 -12.52 -9.64 -8.86
C ILE A 311 -12.72 -8.13 -8.81
N VAL A 312 -13.50 -7.61 -9.74
CA VAL A 312 -13.86 -6.18 -9.80
C VAL A 312 -15.18 -6.02 -9.05
N THR A 313 -15.17 -5.22 -8.00
CA THR A 313 -16.35 -4.96 -7.17
C THR A 313 -16.72 -3.50 -7.24
N ASP A 314 -17.93 -3.22 -7.65
CA ASP A 314 -18.51 -1.88 -7.59
C ASP A 314 -18.58 -1.43 -6.12
N ALA A 315 -17.93 -0.30 -5.80
CA ALA A 315 -17.77 0.13 -4.41
C ALA A 315 -19.09 0.64 -3.80
N LEU A 316 -20.08 1.02 -4.61
CA LEU A 316 -21.36 1.60 -4.19
C LEU A 316 -22.41 0.51 -3.96
N SER A 317 -22.51 -0.44 -4.88
CA SER A 317 -23.53 -1.50 -4.86
C SER A 317 -23.03 -2.81 -4.25
N GLY A 318 -21.71 -3.04 -4.27
CA GLY A 318 -21.10 -4.31 -3.87
C GLY A 318 -21.26 -5.44 -4.89
N GLU A 319 -21.75 -5.16 -6.09
CA GLU A 319 -21.77 -6.16 -7.15
C GLU A 319 -20.33 -6.52 -7.56
N SER A 320 -19.99 -7.80 -7.53
CA SER A 320 -18.65 -8.29 -7.84
C SER A 320 -18.65 -9.21 -9.04
N LYS A 321 -17.74 -8.96 -9.98
CA LYS A 321 -17.52 -9.82 -11.16
C LYS A 321 -16.08 -10.30 -11.24
N TYR A 322 -15.91 -11.61 -11.38
CA TYR A 322 -14.60 -12.23 -11.58
C TYR A 322 -14.22 -12.26 -13.06
N TYR A 323 -13.00 -11.82 -13.36
CA TYR A 323 -12.37 -11.88 -14.67
C TYR A 323 -11.08 -12.73 -14.59
N PRO A 324 -10.94 -13.77 -15.44
CA PRO A 324 -9.67 -14.46 -15.60
C PRO A 324 -8.57 -13.50 -16.04
N ILE A 325 -7.32 -13.75 -15.61
CA ILE A 325 -6.22 -12.80 -15.85
C ILE A 325 -5.95 -12.53 -17.33
N ASP A 326 -6.13 -13.52 -18.20
CA ASP A 326 -5.96 -13.35 -19.64
C ASP A 326 -7.04 -12.46 -20.26
N THR A 327 -8.24 -12.39 -19.65
CA THR A 327 -9.29 -11.45 -20.05
C THR A 327 -8.90 -10.04 -19.64
N VAL A 328 -8.43 -9.83 -18.41
CA VAL A 328 -7.98 -8.51 -17.92
C VAL A 328 -6.86 -7.93 -18.78
N ARG A 329 -5.96 -8.78 -19.30
CA ARG A 329 -4.88 -8.38 -20.20
C ARG A 329 -5.32 -7.95 -21.60
N LYS A 330 -6.37 -8.58 -22.14
CA LYS A 330 -6.71 -8.51 -23.57
C LYS A 330 -7.95 -7.69 -23.87
N ASP A 331 -8.88 -7.61 -22.92
CA ASP A 331 -10.13 -6.91 -23.09
C ASP A 331 -9.93 -5.41 -22.84
N LYS A 332 -10.06 -4.63 -23.91
CA LYS A 332 -9.89 -3.17 -23.86
C LYS A 332 -10.87 -2.47 -22.92
N SER A 333 -12.03 -3.07 -22.65
CA SER A 333 -13.00 -2.50 -21.69
C SER A 333 -12.51 -2.54 -20.25
N LEU A 334 -11.44 -3.29 -19.98
CA LEU A 334 -10.81 -3.45 -18.67
C LEU A 334 -9.44 -2.74 -18.59
N ASN A 335 -9.08 -1.93 -19.59
CA ASN A 335 -7.78 -1.23 -19.61
C ASN A 335 -7.63 -0.25 -18.44
N TRP A 336 -8.73 0.32 -17.93
CA TRP A 336 -8.71 1.20 -16.75
C TRP A 336 -8.25 0.49 -15.46
N ILE A 337 -8.13 -0.85 -15.45
CA ILE A 337 -7.68 -1.60 -14.28
C ILE A 337 -6.15 -1.59 -14.22
N ASP A 338 -5.56 -0.68 -13.47
CA ASP A 338 -4.11 -0.54 -13.42
C ASP A 338 -3.43 -1.59 -12.54
N VAL A 339 -4.03 -1.94 -11.38
CA VAL A 339 -3.33 -2.69 -10.33
C VAL A 339 -4.00 -4.03 -10.01
N VAL A 340 -3.51 -5.08 -10.68
CA VAL A 340 -3.88 -6.46 -10.37
C VAL A 340 -2.75 -7.24 -9.70
N TYR A 341 -1.52 -6.97 -10.10
CA TYR A 341 -0.31 -7.50 -9.51
C TYR A 341 0.26 -6.46 -8.54
N SER A 342 0.35 -6.81 -7.26
CA SER A 342 1.03 -5.97 -6.29
C SER A 342 2.52 -5.85 -6.62
N ASP A 343 3.08 -4.69 -6.35
CA ASP A 343 4.52 -4.41 -6.47
C ASP A 343 5.35 -5.42 -5.67
N GLN A 344 4.90 -5.77 -4.46
CA GLN A 344 5.51 -6.80 -3.61
C GLN A 344 5.57 -8.16 -4.30
N LEU A 345 4.48 -8.59 -4.96
CA LEU A 345 4.44 -9.87 -5.66
C LEU A 345 5.37 -9.87 -6.88
N LEU A 346 5.38 -8.78 -7.66
CA LEU A 346 6.26 -8.64 -8.82
C LEU A 346 7.73 -8.68 -8.42
N ILE A 347 8.12 -7.92 -7.39
CA ILE A 347 9.48 -7.88 -6.85
C ILE A 347 9.88 -9.24 -6.23
N GLU A 348 8.97 -9.91 -5.52
CA GLU A 348 9.21 -11.25 -4.99
C GLU A 348 9.53 -12.24 -6.11
N GLN A 349 8.71 -12.23 -7.18
CA GLN A 349 8.92 -13.10 -8.32
C GLN A 349 10.17 -12.75 -9.13
N TYR A 350 10.52 -11.48 -9.26
CA TYR A 350 11.81 -11.07 -9.81
C TYR A 350 12.97 -11.63 -8.99
N ASN A 351 12.89 -11.51 -7.67
CA ASN A 351 13.93 -12.05 -6.79
C ASN A 351 14.03 -13.57 -6.89
N TYR A 352 12.94 -14.30 -7.12
CA TYR A 352 13.01 -15.73 -7.44
C TYR A 352 13.74 -15.97 -8.76
N TYR A 353 13.37 -15.25 -9.82
CA TYR A 353 14.03 -15.31 -11.12
C TYR A 353 15.54 -15.04 -10.98
N GLY A 354 15.93 -13.88 -10.44
CA GLY A 354 17.31 -13.45 -10.34
C GLY A 354 18.16 -14.31 -9.40
N LYS A 355 17.62 -14.79 -8.27
CA LYS A 355 18.37 -15.62 -7.32
C LYS A 355 18.51 -17.07 -7.78
N LEU A 356 17.44 -17.65 -8.32
CA LEU A 356 17.33 -19.10 -8.51
C LEU A 356 17.60 -19.56 -9.95
N LYS A 357 17.87 -18.65 -10.90
CA LYS A 357 18.17 -18.97 -12.31
C LYS A 357 19.24 -20.05 -12.51
N LYS A 358 20.27 -20.09 -11.66
CA LYS A 358 21.34 -21.11 -11.68
C LYS A 358 21.20 -22.17 -10.58
N GLY A 359 20.00 -22.30 -10.01
CA GLY A 359 19.68 -23.26 -8.95
C GLY A 359 19.95 -22.76 -7.53
N PHE A 360 19.40 -23.49 -6.56
CA PHE A 360 19.41 -23.12 -5.14
C PHE A 360 20.83 -23.03 -4.53
N TRP A 361 21.71 -23.98 -4.82
CA TRP A 361 23.06 -23.94 -4.25
C TRP A 361 23.88 -22.76 -4.79
N ASN A 362 23.63 -22.35 -6.04
CA ASN A 362 24.22 -21.13 -6.57
C ASN A 362 23.70 -19.89 -5.83
N SER A 363 22.41 -19.82 -5.50
CA SER A 363 21.84 -18.65 -4.83
C SER A 363 22.40 -18.40 -3.42
N ILE A 364 22.99 -19.42 -2.78
CA ILE A 364 23.48 -19.33 -1.40
C ILE A 364 25.00 -19.39 -1.33
N ILE A 365 25.63 -20.40 -1.94
CA ILE A 365 27.06 -20.70 -1.74
C ILE A 365 27.93 -19.97 -2.77
N PHE A 366 27.63 -20.16 -4.05
CA PHE A 366 28.52 -19.71 -5.12
C PHE A 366 28.26 -18.27 -5.57
N GLN A 367 26.99 -17.85 -5.51
CA GLN A 367 26.51 -16.51 -5.82
C GLN A 367 26.96 -15.97 -7.18
N ASN A 368 27.08 -16.84 -8.20
CA ASN A 368 27.42 -16.42 -9.56
C ASN A 368 26.16 -15.89 -10.27
N ASP A 369 26.20 -14.66 -10.78
CA ASP A 369 25.09 -13.98 -11.47
C ASP A 369 23.77 -14.04 -10.68
N VAL A 370 23.86 -13.80 -9.36
CA VAL A 370 22.70 -13.70 -8.46
C VAL A 370 22.28 -12.25 -8.38
N ASN A 371 21.18 -11.95 -9.07
CA ASN A 371 20.64 -10.61 -9.18
C ASN A 371 19.41 -10.47 -8.29
N VAL A 372 19.27 -9.31 -7.64
CA VAL A 372 18.16 -8.99 -6.75
C VAL A 372 17.66 -7.59 -7.03
N ALA A 373 16.38 -7.33 -6.79
CA ALA A 373 15.86 -5.97 -6.84
C ALA A 373 16.54 -5.11 -5.76
N SER A 374 16.79 -3.83 -6.08
CA SER A 374 17.31 -2.87 -5.12
C SER A 374 16.26 -2.56 -4.03
N SER A 375 16.70 -1.87 -2.98
CA SER A 375 15.79 -1.52 -1.89
C SER A 375 14.92 -0.34 -2.30
N GLY A 376 13.61 -0.56 -2.38
CA GLY A 376 12.63 0.44 -2.75
C GLY A 376 12.18 0.32 -4.21
N ASN A 377 11.14 1.09 -4.55
CA ASN A 377 10.57 1.12 -5.88
C ASN A 377 9.93 2.49 -6.17
N GLY A 378 9.80 2.79 -7.46
CA GLY A 378 9.06 3.92 -8.01
C GLY A 378 7.91 3.42 -8.89
N TYR A 379 7.10 4.36 -9.37
CA TYR A 379 5.98 4.08 -10.28
C TYR A 379 6.07 4.98 -11.49
N ILE A 380 5.83 4.41 -12.68
CA ILE A 380 5.81 5.13 -13.95
C ILE A 380 4.51 4.75 -14.66
N ALA A 381 3.78 5.75 -15.16
CA ALA A 381 2.66 5.50 -16.07
C ALA A 381 3.21 5.49 -17.50
N MET A 382 2.99 4.40 -18.23
CA MET A 382 3.48 4.22 -19.60
C MET A 382 2.54 3.26 -20.33
N ASP A 383 2.23 3.55 -21.59
CA ASP A 383 1.32 2.75 -22.43
C ASP A 383 -0.08 2.55 -21.81
N ASP A 384 -0.60 3.57 -21.11
CA ASP A 384 -1.87 3.52 -20.38
C ASP A 384 -1.90 2.53 -19.19
N ASP A 385 -0.74 2.08 -18.73
CA ASP A 385 -0.59 1.18 -17.58
C ASP A 385 0.35 1.77 -16.52
N VAL A 386 0.21 1.28 -15.28
CA VAL A 386 1.18 1.54 -14.21
C VAL A 386 2.26 0.46 -14.16
N TRP A 387 3.51 0.91 -14.15
CA TRP A 387 4.71 0.09 -14.08
C TRP A 387 5.48 0.35 -12.79
N VAL A 388 5.90 -0.72 -12.12
CA VAL A 388 6.81 -0.66 -10.98
C VAL A 388 8.23 -0.60 -11.49
N TYR A 389 8.96 0.43 -11.08
CA TYR A 389 10.37 0.65 -11.37
C TYR A 389 11.23 0.28 -10.17
N THR A 390 12.30 -0.50 -10.39
CA THR A 390 13.33 -0.75 -9.37
C THR A 390 14.65 -1.18 -10.03
N GLY A 391 15.76 -0.81 -9.40
CA GLY A 391 17.10 -1.19 -9.82
C GLY A 391 17.42 -2.66 -9.55
N ILE A 392 18.52 -3.14 -10.10
CA ILE A 392 19.00 -4.50 -9.91
C ILE A 392 20.43 -4.46 -9.42
N THR A 393 20.64 -5.03 -8.24
CA THR A 393 21.96 -5.17 -7.63
C THR A 393 22.36 -6.63 -7.55
N SER A 394 23.61 -6.86 -7.20
CA SER A 394 24.07 -8.20 -6.84
C SER A 394 23.52 -8.54 -5.46
N SER A 395 23.52 -9.82 -5.10
CA SER A 395 23.23 -10.23 -3.72
C SER A 395 24.30 -9.82 -2.70
N LYS A 396 25.43 -9.24 -3.14
CA LYS A 396 26.48 -8.71 -2.27
C LYS A 396 26.23 -7.21 -2.07
N THR A 397 26.78 -6.64 -1.00
CA THR A 397 26.68 -5.21 -0.65
C THR A 397 27.44 -4.32 -1.64
N ASP A 398 27.20 -4.50 -2.93
CA ASP A 398 27.77 -3.70 -4.00
C ASP A 398 26.90 -2.45 -4.18
N THR A 399 27.54 -1.29 -4.28
CA THR A 399 26.89 0.01 -4.54
C THR A 399 26.68 0.29 -6.02
N SER A 400 26.86 -0.72 -6.88
CA SER A 400 26.74 -0.60 -8.34
C SER A 400 25.48 -1.31 -8.82
N ASN A 401 24.71 -0.57 -9.62
CA ASN A 401 23.53 -1.06 -10.31
C ASN A 401 23.97 -1.79 -11.59
N PHE A 402 23.40 -2.96 -11.87
CA PHE A 402 23.65 -3.71 -13.11
C PHE A 402 22.59 -3.43 -14.19
N GLY A 403 21.56 -2.65 -13.86
CA GLY A 403 20.43 -2.35 -14.72
C GLY A 403 19.14 -2.27 -13.91
N PHE A 404 18.01 -2.03 -14.54
CA PHE A 404 16.74 -1.88 -13.81
C PHE A 404 15.62 -2.64 -14.51
N ILE A 405 14.51 -2.82 -13.81
CA ILE A 405 13.31 -3.45 -14.34
C ILE A 405 12.12 -2.50 -14.29
N LEU A 406 11.26 -2.65 -15.28
CA LEU A 406 9.87 -2.21 -15.24
C LEU A 406 8.97 -3.43 -15.18
N CYS A 407 8.08 -3.49 -14.20
CA CYS A 407 7.09 -4.56 -14.05
C CYS A 407 5.67 -3.98 -14.15
N ASN A 408 4.93 -4.38 -15.18
CA ASN A 408 3.55 -3.90 -15.40
C ASN A 408 2.58 -4.52 -14.38
N GLN A 409 1.80 -3.67 -13.71
CA GLN A 409 0.90 -4.08 -12.62
C GLN A 409 -0.41 -4.71 -13.11
N ARG A 410 -0.77 -4.60 -14.38
CA ARG A 410 -1.94 -5.27 -14.98
C ARG A 410 -1.55 -6.54 -15.72
N THR A 411 -0.51 -6.46 -16.56
CA THR A 411 -0.16 -7.53 -17.51
C THR A 411 0.88 -8.52 -16.99
N LYS A 412 1.69 -8.13 -16.00
CA LYS A 412 2.87 -8.87 -15.53
C LYS A 412 4.04 -8.90 -16.53
N GLU A 413 4.02 -8.02 -17.54
CA GLU A 413 5.17 -7.85 -18.42
C GLU A 413 6.36 -7.31 -17.61
N VAL A 414 7.56 -7.86 -17.84
CA VAL A 414 8.79 -7.40 -17.19
C VAL A 414 9.85 -7.11 -18.23
N ARG A 415 10.27 -5.85 -18.26
CA ARG A 415 11.33 -5.32 -19.13
C ARG A 415 12.59 -5.09 -18.29
N TYR A 416 13.72 -5.59 -18.76
CA TYR A 416 15.04 -5.38 -18.16
C TYR A 416 15.89 -4.51 -19.06
N TYR A 417 16.52 -3.51 -18.48
CA TYR A 417 17.38 -2.56 -19.17
C TYR A 417 18.78 -2.66 -18.61
N GLN A 418 19.75 -2.95 -19.48
CA GLN A 418 21.14 -3.15 -19.10
C GLN A 418 21.90 -1.82 -19.08
N ASN A 419 21.53 -0.92 -18.17
CA ASN A 419 22.20 0.37 -17.96
C ASN A 419 22.80 0.35 -16.56
N GLY A 420 24.07 -0.03 -16.46
CA GLY A 420 24.78 -0.11 -15.20
C GLY A 420 25.30 1.26 -14.74
N GLY A 421 25.33 1.49 -13.43
CA GLY A 421 25.69 2.80 -12.88
C GLY A 421 25.57 2.88 -11.36
N ALA A 422 25.26 4.07 -10.86
CA ALA A 422 24.91 4.31 -9.46
C ALA A 422 23.58 3.62 -9.11
N ILE A 423 23.48 3.07 -7.89
CA ILE A 423 22.20 2.62 -7.34
C ILE A 423 21.34 3.81 -6.89
N GLU A 424 20.03 3.59 -6.78
CA GLU A 424 19.06 4.63 -6.42
C GLU A 424 19.41 5.34 -5.11
N THR A 425 19.80 4.59 -4.07
CA THR A 425 20.15 5.18 -2.78
C THR A 425 21.40 6.07 -2.87
N SER A 426 22.37 5.74 -3.71
CA SER A 426 23.55 6.57 -3.95
C SER A 426 23.21 7.85 -4.73
N ALA A 427 22.26 7.78 -5.67
CA ALA A 427 21.75 8.96 -6.35
C ALA A 427 21.00 9.88 -5.38
N MET A 428 20.18 9.32 -4.50
CA MET A 428 19.50 10.06 -3.43
C MET A 428 20.50 10.77 -2.51
N GLU A 429 21.55 10.06 -2.07
CA GLU A 429 22.63 10.67 -1.27
C GLU A 429 23.29 11.84 -2.01
N SER A 430 23.62 11.69 -3.29
CA SER A 430 24.26 12.76 -4.08
C SER A 430 23.35 13.98 -4.29
N ALA A 431 22.04 13.75 -4.49
CA ALA A 431 21.06 14.83 -4.54
C ALA A 431 20.97 15.59 -3.20
N GLN A 432 20.95 14.86 -2.08
CA GLN A 432 20.90 15.44 -0.73
C GLN A 432 22.19 16.20 -0.38
N ASP A 433 23.37 15.67 -0.76
CA ASP A 433 24.65 16.34 -0.57
C ASP A 433 24.69 17.69 -1.31
N ALA A 434 24.13 17.75 -2.52
CA ALA A 434 24.03 18.98 -3.31
C ALA A 434 23.16 20.06 -2.64
N VAL A 435 22.24 19.66 -1.76
CA VAL A 435 21.35 20.57 -1.00
C VAL A 435 21.53 20.45 0.51
N GLN A 436 22.70 19.98 0.97
CA GLN A 436 22.96 19.66 2.39
C GLN A 436 22.66 20.81 3.35
N ASN A 437 22.85 22.07 2.89
CA ASN A 437 22.62 23.27 3.70
C ASN A 437 21.14 23.44 4.10
N PHE A 438 20.22 22.83 3.35
CA PHE A 438 18.79 22.90 3.60
C PHE A 438 18.26 21.70 4.39
N GLY A 439 19.03 20.62 4.49
CA GLY A 439 18.61 19.38 5.14
C GLY A 439 17.48 18.64 4.42
N TYR A 440 17.30 18.87 3.11
CA TYR A 440 16.25 18.21 2.35
C TYR A 440 16.56 16.73 2.10
N ALA A 441 15.51 15.91 2.05
CA ALA A 441 15.57 14.49 1.73
C ALA A 441 15.13 14.25 0.27
N ALA A 442 15.77 13.31 -0.42
CA ALA A 442 15.38 12.94 -1.78
C ALA A 442 14.32 11.83 -1.78
N THR A 443 13.38 11.87 -2.72
CA THR A 443 12.45 10.75 -2.97
C THR A 443 13.15 9.60 -3.67
N PHE A 444 12.51 8.42 -3.72
CA PHE A 444 13.00 7.35 -4.59
C PHE A 444 13.08 7.86 -6.04
N PRO A 445 14.22 7.69 -6.73
CA PRO A 445 14.42 8.27 -8.04
C PRO A 445 13.65 7.52 -9.13
N ILE A 446 13.28 8.26 -10.17
CA ILE A 446 12.73 7.73 -11.42
C ILE A 446 13.77 7.98 -12.51
N LEU A 447 13.99 7.00 -13.37
CA LEU A 447 14.95 7.15 -14.46
C LEU A 447 14.31 7.86 -15.66
N LEU A 448 15.02 8.83 -16.23
CA LEU A 448 14.65 9.60 -17.41
C LEU A 448 15.79 9.60 -18.42
N ASP A 449 15.46 9.87 -19.67
CA ASP A 449 16.44 10.20 -20.70
C ASP A 449 16.55 11.73 -20.81
N ILE A 450 17.74 12.27 -20.53
CA ILE A 450 18.06 13.68 -20.73
C ILE A 450 19.26 13.77 -21.69
N GLU A 451 19.02 14.23 -22.92
CA GLU A 451 20.07 14.34 -23.96
C GLU A 451 20.77 13.00 -24.29
N GLY A 452 20.01 11.90 -24.34
CA GLY A 452 20.54 10.55 -24.57
C GLY A 452 21.33 10.00 -23.39
N GLN A 453 21.19 10.61 -22.20
CA GLN A 453 21.85 10.20 -20.97
C GLN A 453 20.82 9.70 -19.96
N PRO A 454 20.96 8.47 -19.44
CA PRO A 454 20.15 7.99 -18.33
C PRO A 454 20.39 8.80 -17.05
N SER A 455 19.33 9.42 -16.54
CA SER A 455 19.38 10.38 -15.44
C SER A 455 18.29 10.09 -14.40
N TYR A 456 18.68 10.07 -13.13
CA TYR A 456 17.75 9.93 -12.01
C TYR A 456 17.10 11.26 -11.68
N PHE A 457 15.79 11.34 -11.83
CA PHE A 457 14.95 12.43 -11.35
C PHE A 457 14.44 12.15 -9.94
N MET A 458 14.52 13.14 -9.06
CA MET A 458 14.03 13.09 -7.69
C MET A 458 13.38 14.40 -7.29
N SER A 459 12.36 14.31 -6.45
CA SER A 459 11.86 15.45 -5.68
C SER A 459 12.63 15.58 -4.38
N LEU A 460 12.82 16.81 -3.93
CA LEU A 460 13.51 17.15 -2.69
C LEU A 460 12.48 17.62 -1.66
N TYR A 461 12.40 16.95 -0.52
CA TYR A 461 11.43 17.23 0.54
C TYR A 461 12.08 17.93 1.72
N GLY A 462 11.41 18.96 2.24
CA GLY A 462 11.72 19.51 3.56
C GLY A 462 11.12 18.66 4.68
N ASP A 463 11.51 18.95 5.93
CA ASP A 463 11.07 18.23 7.15
C ASP A 463 9.56 18.08 7.30
N SER A 464 8.77 19.01 6.73
CA SER A 464 7.31 18.99 6.77
C SER A 464 6.66 18.09 5.71
N ASN A 465 7.44 17.24 5.02
CA ASN A 465 7.00 16.44 3.88
C ASN A 465 6.37 17.34 2.80
N THR A 466 7.08 18.40 2.41
CA THR A 466 6.67 19.34 1.35
C THR A 466 7.74 19.38 0.27
N VAL A 467 7.33 19.46 -1.00
CA VAL A 467 8.27 19.60 -2.11
C VAL A 467 8.96 20.96 -2.00
N LYS A 468 10.29 20.93 -2.03
CA LYS A 468 11.18 22.09 -1.92
C LYS A 468 12.08 22.30 -3.12
N GLY A 469 12.14 21.32 -4.01
CA GLY A 469 12.89 21.40 -5.24
C GLY A 469 12.95 20.05 -5.94
N TYR A 470 13.76 20.02 -6.98
CA TYR A 470 13.99 18.86 -7.83
C TYR A 470 15.49 18.67 -8.02
N ALA A 471 15.89 17.43 -8.24
CA ALA A 471 17.26 17.06 -8.54
C ALA A 471 17.30 16.06 -9.70
N LEU A 472 18.28 16.26 -10.58
CA LEU A 472 18.72 15.25 -11.53
C LEU A 472 20.14 14.81 -11.19
N VAL A 473 20.37 13.50 -11.20
CA VAL A 473 21.68 12.89 -10.95
C VAL A 473 21.98 11.91 -12.08
N SER A 474 23.19 11.94 -12.63
CA SER A 474 23.57 10.96 -13.65
C SER A 474 23.62 9.54 -13.08
N LEU A 475 23.10 8.59 -13.85
CA LEU A 475 23.27 7.17 -13.58
C LEU A 475 24.74 6.75 -13.73
N GLU A 476 25.49 7.33 -14.68
CA GLU A 476 26.90 6.99 -14.94
C GLU A 476 27.86 7.59 -13.91
N ASP A 477 27.71 8.87 -13.55
CA ASP A 477 28.54 9.58 -12.57
C ASP A 477 27.69 10.36 -11.58
N LYS A 478 27.50 9.81 -10.38
CA LYS A 478 26.70 10.44 -9.33
C LYS A 478 27.22 11.82 -8.87
N THR A 479 28.43 12.22 -9.25
CA THR A 479 28.95 13.57 -8.99
C THR A 479 28.36 14.63 -9.92
N VAL A 480 27.72 14.22 -11.02
CA VAL A 480 27.00 15.10 -11.94
C VAL A 480 25.57 15.27 -11.44
N VAL A 481 25.31 16.42 -10.85
CA VAL A 481 24.03 16.75 -10.21
C VAL A 481 23.56 18.12 -10.69
N GLY A 482 22.28 18.24 -11.01
CA GLY A 482 21.60 19.52 -11.21
C GLY A 482 20.42 19.64 -10.27
N THR A 483 20.29 20.79 -9.61
CA THR A 483 19.22 21.03 -8.64
C THR A 483 18.48 22.33 -8.95
N GLY A 484 17.22 22.40 -8.57
CA GLY A 484 16.40 23.60 -8.68
C GLY A 484 15.44 23.70 -7.50
N LEU A 485 15.46 24.82 -6.80
CA LEU A 485 14.74 25.01 -5.53
C LEU A 485 13.53 25.94 -5.69
N ILE A 486 12.42 25.56 -5.04
CA ILE A 486 11.15 26.29 -5.03
C ILE A 486 11.22 27.53 -4.15
N ASP A 487 12.05 27.55 -3.10
CA ASP A 487 12.13 28.71 -2.20
C ASP A 487 12.53 30.03 -2.93
N THR A 488 13.04 29.94 -4.16
CA THR A 488 13.39 31.09 -5.03
C THR A 488 12.58 31.15 -6.34
N ASN A 489 11.74 30.16 -6.63
CA ASN A 489 11.11 29.95 -7.94
C ASN A 489 9.68 29.39 -7.81
N SER A 490 8.86 29.51 -8.87
CA SER A 490 7.65 28.68 -8.99
C SER A 490 8.04 27.19 -9.07
N ASP A 491 7.08 26.29 -8.83
CA ASP A 491 7.30 24.84 -8.98
C ASP A 491 7.87 24.48 -10.37
N ALA A 492 7.24 25.03 -11.42
CA ALA A 492 7.66 24.83 -12.79
C ALA A 492 9.05 25.40 -13.08
N LYS A 493 9.34 26.60 -12.57
CA LYS A 493 10.66 27.21 -12.76
C LYS A 493 11.76 26.48 -11.99
N ALA A 494 11.46 25.93 -10.81
CA ALA A 494 12.41 25.09 -10.07
C ALA A 494 12.73 23.80 -10.85
N LEU A 495 11.72 23.18 -11.46
CA LEU A 495 11.91 22.00 -12.31
C LEU A 495 12.81 22.31 -13.52
N ASN A 496 12.48 23.37 -14.28
CA ASN A 496 13.29 23.83 -15.40
C ASN A 496 14.73 24.17 -14.97
N THR A 497 14.90 24.84 -13.83
CA THR A 497 16.22 25.17 -13.28
C THR A 497 17.05 23.91 -12.97
N ALA A 498 16.41 22.85 -12.46
CA ALA A 498 17.10 21.59 -12.18
C ALA A 498 17.63 20.95 -13.46
N VAL A 499 16.81 20.93 -14.52
CA VAL A 499 17.20 20.43 -15.86
C VAL A 499 18.31 21.28 -16.46
N GLU A 500 18.20 22.61 -16.44
CA GLU A 500 19.22 23.51 -16.95
C GLU A 500 20.57 23.32 -16.26
N ASN A 501 20.56 23.29 -14.92
CA ASN A 501 21.76 23.08 -14.12
C ASN A 501 22.39 21.71 -14.41
N TYR A 502 21.56 20.68 -14.62
CA TYR A 502 22.03 19.35 -14.95
C TYR A 502 22.68 19.28 -16.33
N ILE A 503 22.04 19.85 -17.36
CA ILE A 503 22.59 19.96 -18.72
C ILE A 503 23.94 20.69 -18.69
N ASN A 504 24.05 21.78 -17.93
CA ASN A 504 25.32 22.51 -17.81
C ASN A 504 26.40 21.66 -17.11
N ALA A 505 26.06 20.91 -16.07
CA ALA A 505 26.98 19.98 -15.42
C ALA A 505 27.49 18.88 -16.39
N MET A 506 26.62 18.36 -17.26
CA MET A 506 27.01 17.41 -18.31
C MET A 506 27.93 18.01 -19.37
N LYS A 507 27.72 19.28 -19.74
CA LYS A 507 28.64 20.02 -20.66
C LYS A 507 30.03 20.19 -20.08
N ASP A 508 30.11 20.54 -18.79
CA ASP A 508 31.38 20.76 -18.11
C ASP A 508 32.22 19.47 -18.03
N LYS A 509 31.55 18.32 -17.94
CA LYS A 509 32.16 16.98 -18.04
C LYS A 509 32.50 16.56 -19.48
N GLY A 510 31.98 17.27 -20.49
CA GLY A 510 32.20 17.00 -21.90
C GLY A 510 31.41 15.81 -22.46
N TRP A 511 30.32 15.43 -21.78
CA TRP A 511 29.47 14.30 -22.19
C TRP A 511 28.49 14.67 -23.30
N ILE A 512 28.03 15.92 -23.28
CA ILE A 512 27.17 16.48 -24.33
C ILE A 512 27.86 17.65 -25.02
N ALA A 513 27.44 17.94 -26.25
CA ALA A 513 28.05 19.01 -27.03
C ALA A 513 27.85 20.37 -26.35
N LYS A 514 28.90 21.20 -26.32
CA LYS A 514 28.82 22.57 -25.77
C LYS A 514 27.82 23.46 -26.51
N THR A 515 27.41 23.07 -27.71
CA THR A 515 26.40 23.74 -28.53
C THR A 515 24.96 23.42 -28.11
N VAL A 516 24.73 22.38 -27.30
CA VAL A 516 23.40 22.09 -26.74
C VAL A 516 22.96 23.30 -25.94
N ASN A 517 21.76 23.82 -26.21
CA ASN A 517 21.22 24.94 -25.45
C ASN A 517 20.28 24.40 -24.36
N ALA A 518 20.58 24.69 -23.10
CA ALA A 518 19.77 24.22 -21.98
C ALA A 518 18.34 24.80 -22.04
N ALA A 519 18.17 25.99 -22.62
CA ALA A 519 16.86 26.61 -22.83
C ALA A 519 15.98 25.86 -23.83
N ASP A 520 16.55 24.98 -24.67
CA ASP A 520 15.75 24.17 -25.61
C ASP A 520 15.00 23.03 -24.87
N TYR A 521 15.41 22.72 -23.63
CA TYR A 521 14.78 21.74 -22.76
C TYR A 521 13.77 22.34 -21.79
N VAL A 522 13.69 23.67 -21.72
CA VAL A 522 12.80 24.38 -20.82
C VAL A 522 11.41 24.39 -21.43
N LYS A 523 10.46 23.76 -20.74
CA LYS A 523 9.04 23.84 -21.08
C LYS A 523 8.37 25.07 -20.48
N ASP A 524 7.28 25.50 -21.11
CA ASP A 524 6.49 26.64 -20.66
C ASP A 524 5.94 26.37 -19.24
N GLU A 525 5.99 27.37 -18.36
CA GLU A 525 5.56 27.21 -16.97
C GLU A 525 4.07 26.82 -16.86
N ALA A 526 3.23 27.30 -17.78
CA ALA A 526 1.81 26.93 -17.84
C ALA A 526 1.61 25.50 -18.35
N GLU A 527 2.43 25.04 -19.28
CA GLU A 527 2.44 23.64 -19.73
C GLU A 527 2.83 22.71 -18.58
N ILE A 528 3.90 23.02 -17.83
CA ILE A 528 4.34 22.22 -16.68
C ILE A 528 3.27 22.20 -15.56
N ALA A 529 2.55 23.30 -15.37
CA ALA A 529 1.46 23.39 -14.39
C ALA A 529 0.21 22.60 -14.82
N THR A 530 0.08 22.30 -16.12
CA THR A 530 -1.05 21.57 -16.72
C THR A 530 -0.69 20.20 -17.28
N ALA A 531 0.59 19.77 -17.17
CA ALA A 531 1.11 18.48 -17.61
C ALA A 531 0.38 17.28 -16.98
N GLY A 532 -0.38 17.50 -15.90
CA GLY A 532 -1.35 16.57 -15.34
C GLY A 532 -2.72 16.53 -16.05
N GLY A 533 -2.80 16.96 -17.32
CA GLY A 533 -3.99 16.95 -18.16
C GLY A 533 -5.08 17.99 -17.81
N GLU A 534 -5.70 18.57 -18.84
CA GLU A 534 -7.00 19.25 -18.65
C GLU A 534 -8.07 18.18 -18.33
N GLN A 535 -8.58 18.19 -17.10
CA GLN A 535 -9.79 17.42 -16.79
C GLN A 535 -11.01 18.04 -17.48
N THR A 536 -11.18 17.78 -18.78
CA THR A 536 -12.45 18.00 -19.48
C THR A 536 -13.35 16.77 -19.30
N GLY A 537 -14.45 16.91 -18.57
CA GLY A 537 -15.57 15.98 -18.64
C GLY A 537 -16.38 15.83 -17.36
N GLY A 538 -17.48 16.59 -17.26
CA GLY A 538 -18.56 16.45 -16.29
C GLY A 538 -19.02 17.81 -15.75
N ALA A 539 -20.01 18.42 -16.38
CA ALA A 539 -20.59 19.69 -15.96
C ALA A 539 -21.17 19.60 -14.53
N ALA A 540 -20.36 20.02 -13.55
CA ALA A 540 -20.87 20.70 -12.37
C ALA A 540 -20.73 22.20 -12.66
N GLU A 541 -21.82 22.94 -12.51
CA GLU A 541 -21.81 24.40 -12.63
C GLU A 541 -20.65 24.98 -11.82
N PRO A 542 -19.81 25.85 -12.41
CA PRO A 542 -18.72 26.45 -11.68
C PRO A 542 -19.30 27.44 -10.65
N SER A 543 -19.20 27.09 -9.38
CA SER A 543 -19.20 28.09 -8.33
C SER A 543 -17.98 28.99 -8.53
N ALA A 544 -18.27 30.18 -9.07
CA ALA A 544 -17.41 31.35 -9.22
C ALA A 544 -16.04 31.13 -9.91
N LYS A 545 -16.04 31.40 -11.21
CA LYS A 545 -14.84 31.75 -12.00
C LYS A 545 -14.05 32.87 -11.29
N PRO A 546 -12.71 32.80 -11.16
CA PRO A 546 -11.91 33.95 -10.77
C PRO A 546 -12.11 35.04 -11.83
N SER A 547 -12.63 36.18 -11.41
CA SER A 547 -12.77 37.35 -12.26
C SER A 547 -11.41 37.78 -12.79
N ALA A 548 -11.31 37.96 -14.11
CA ALA A 548 -10.25 38.73 -14.75
C ALA A 548 -10.11 40.12 -14.07
N PRO A 549 -8.92 40.75 -14.09
CA PRO A 549 -8.66 41.98 -13.35
C PRO A 549 -9.54 43.12 -13.88
N THR A 550 -10.62 43.40 -13.16
CA THR A 550 -11.42 44.62 -13.34
C THR A 550 -10.62 45.78 -12.78
N ASP A 551 -10.51 46.88 -13.54
CA ASP A 551 -9.89 48.15 -13.15
C ASP A 551 -10.11 48.51 -11.68
N SER A 552 -9.15 48.17 -10.82
CA SER A 552 -9.29 48.31 -9.38
C SER A 552 -8.99 49.77 -9.00
N LYS A 553 -10.04 50.53 -8.68
CA LYS A 553 -9.88 51.85 -8.03
C LYS A 553 -9.14 51.65 -6.71
N THR A 554 -7.92 52.20 -6.62
CA THR A 554 -7.16 52.20 -5.38
C THR A 554 -7.71 53.25 -4.41
N ILE A 555 -7.72 52.94 -3.13
CA ILE A 555 -8.22 53.79 -2.06
C ILE A 555 -7.01 54.24 -1.23
N THR A 556 -6.78 55.54 -1.11
CA THR A 556 -5.71 56.09 -0.28
C THR A 556 -6.31 56.76 0.95
N GLY A 557 -5.85 56.38 2.14
CA GLY A 557 -6.31 56.98 3.38
C GLY A 557 -5.43 56.64 4.58
N LYS A 558 -5.75 57.21 5.75
CA LYS A 558 -5.04 56.95 7.00
C LYS A 558 -5.66 55.79 7.76
N ILE A 559 -4.81 54.94 8.33
CA ILE A 559 -5.27 53.84 9.18
C ILE A 559 -5.79 54.39 10.51
N THR A 560 -7.08 54.22 10.79
CA THR A 560 -7.71 54.65 12.04
C THR A 560 -7.74 53.57 13.11
N ASP A 561 -7.68 52.29 12.72
CA ASP A 561 -7.61 51.14 13.62
C ASP A 561 -6.92 49.94 12.93
N ILE A 562 -6.21 49.11 13.71
CA ILE A 562 -5.58 47.87 13.24
C ILE A 562 -5.96 46.73 14.16
N LYS A 563 -6.42 45.62 13.59
CA LYS A 563 -6.66 44.36 14.32
C LYS A 563 -6.02 43.20 13.57
N SER A 564 -5.82 42.09 14.28
CA SER A 564 -5.38 40.84 13.69
C SER A 564 -6.18 39.66 14.24
N SER A 565 -6.33 38.64 13.41
CA SER A 565 -6.86 37.33 13.83
C SER A 565 -6.09 36.22 13.11
N VAL A 566 -6.20 35.00 13.63
CA VAL A 566 -5.69 33.81 12.96
C VAL A 566 -6.90 33.07 12.39
N ASN A 567 -7.01 33.07 11.06
CA ASN A 567 -8.09 32.38 10.33
C ASN A 567 -7.42 31.32 9.45
N ASP A 568 -7.85 30.06 9.58
CA ASP A 568 -7.32 28.93 8.78
C ASP A 568 -5.78 28.82 8.81
N GLY A 569 -5.18 29.07 9.98
CA GLY A 569 -3.72 29.03 10.18
C GLY A 569 -2.95 30.23 9.62
N ASN A 570 -3.63 31.16 8.95
CA ASN A 570 -3.04 32.38 8.41
C ASN A 570 -3.35 33.57 9.33
N THR A 571 -2.32 34.37 9.61
CA THR A 571 -2.53 35.67 10.26
C THR A 571 -3.15 36.64 9.26
N VAL A 572 -4.32 37.17 9.60
CA VAL A 572 -5.06 38.17 8.82
C VAL A 572 -4.98 39.49 9.56
N TYR A 573 -4.60 40.55 8.86
CA TYR A 573 -4.64 41.92 9.37
C TYR A 573 -5.87 42.63 8.84
N TYR A 574 -6.51 43.42 9.70
CA TYR A 574 -7.67 44.26 9.41
C TYR A 574 -7.26 45.72 9.63
N LEU A 575 -7.28 46.51 8.55
CA LEU A 575 -6.90 47.92 8.53
C LEU A 575 -8.16 48.77 8.32
N GLN A 576 -8.55 49.57 9.30
CA GLN A 576 -9.67 50.49 9.13
C GLN A 576 -9.22 51.76 8.41
N VAL A 577 -9.80 52.03 7.25
CA VAL A 577 -9.59 53.26 6.48
C VAL A 577 -10.96 53.81 6.07
N ASP A 578 -11.21 55.09 6.36
CA ASP A 578 -12.48 55.78 6.08
C ASP A 578 -13.74 55.04 6.56
N GLY A 579 -13.64 54.38 7.73
CA GLY A 579 -14.75 53.66 8.37
C GLY A 579 -14.97 52.23 7.87
N VAL A 580 -14.23 51.77 6.86
CA VAL A 580 -14.29 50.39 6.32
C VAL A 580 -13.06 49.61 6.77
N TYR A 581 -13.24 48.35 7.19
CA TYR A 581 -12.15 47.44 7.50
C TYR A 581 -11.71 46.67 6.26
N TYR A 582 -10.49 46.95 5.80
CA TYR A 582 -9.85 46.19 4.75
C TYR A 582 -9.01 45.08 5.36
N TYR A 583 -9.23 43.84 4.94
CA TYR A 583 -8.48 42.71 5.48
C TYR A 583 -7.64 41.99 4.42
N ILE A 584 -6.45 41.56 4.83
CA ILE A 584 -5.48 40.88 3.96
C ILE A 584 -4.66 39.88 4.78
N ARG A 585 -4.36 38.72 4.19
CA ARG A 585 -3.48 37.72 4.82
C ARG A 585 -2.05 38.24 4.76
N VAL A 586 -1.27 37.98 5.81
CA VAL A 586 0.16 38.35 5.86
C VAL A 586 0.94 37.71 4.70
N THR A 587 0.57 36.50 4.27
CA THR A 587 1.16 35.81 3.11
C THR A 587 0.91 36.53 1.79
N ASP A 588 -0.19 37.27 1.68
CA ASP A 588 -0.56 37.99 0.47
C ASP A 588 0.10 39.38 0.43
N CYS A 589 0.42 39.95 1.59
CA CYS A 589 1.12 41.23 1.71
C CYS A 589 1.88 41.35 3.04
N MET A 590 3.17 40.99 3.05
CA MET A 590 3.99 41.06 4.28
C MET A 590 4.17 42.49 4.83
N GLN A 591 4.03 43.52 3.99
CA GLN A 591 4.21 44.92 4.38
C GLN A 591 3.23 45.35 5.49
N VAL A 592 2.09 44.67 5.63
CA VAL A 592 1.11 44.97 6.70
C VAL A 592 1.62 44.74 8.11
N LEU A 593 2.66 43.92 8.28
CA LEU A 593 3.31 43.70 9.58
C LEU A 593 4.04 44.95 10.10
N LEU A 594 4.36 45.88 9.20
CA LEU A 594 5.12 47.09 9.51
C LEU A 594 4.23 48.34 9.66
N LEU A 595 2.92 48.20 9.39
CA LEU A 595 1.97 49.31 9.44
C LEU A 595 1.50 49.58 10.86
N GLN A 596 1.30 50.87 11.16
CA GLN A 596 0.79 51.35 12.43
C GLN A 596 -0.42 52.26 12.25
N LYS A 597 -1.20 52.43 13.31
CA LYS A 597 -2.29 53.39 13.35
C LYS A 597 -1.74 54.79 13.10
N GLY A 598 -2.32 55.49 12.12
CA GLY A 598 -1.89 56.82 11.67
C GLY A 598 -1.11 56.83 10.35
N ASP A 599 -0.60 55.68 9.90
CA ASP A 599 0.09 55.55 8.62
C ASP A 599 -0.86 55.79 7.44
N THR A 600 -0.33 56.36 6.37
CA THR A 600 -1.07 56.54 5.11
C THR A 600 -0.82 55.34 4.22
N VAL A 601 -1.88 54.71 3.75
CA VAL A 601 -1.81 53.51 2.92
C VAL A 601 -2.64 53.64 1.67
N GLU A 602 -2.20 52.97 0.62
CA GLU A 602 -2.95 52.74 -0.61
C GLU A 602 -3.41 51.28 -0.66
N ILE A 603 -4.72 51.07 -0.71
CA ILE A 603 -5.37 49.76 -0.66
C ILE A 603 -6.05 49.48 -1.99
N THR A 604 -5.83 48.28 -2.53
CA THR A 604 -6.53 47.77 -3.71
C THR A 604 -7.58 46.76 -3.27
N PRO A 605 -8.88 47.11 -3.23
CA PRO A 605 -9.91 46.20 -2.76
C PRO A 605 -10.23 45.10 -3.79
N GLN A 606 -10.54 43.91 -3.31
CA GLN A 606 -11.01 42.77 -4.08
C GLN A 606 -12.54 42.67 -3.95
N GLY A 607 -13.24 43.55 -4.66
CA GLY A 607 -14.71 43.68 -4.62
C GLY A 607 -15.23 44.75 -3.65
N ASP A 608 -16.55 44.92 -3.62
CA ASP A 608 -17.22 45.94 -2.79
C ASP A 608 -17.29 45.53 -1.31
N ALA A 609 -17.28 46.52 -0.43
CA ALA A 609 -17.42 46.30 1.01
C ALA A 609 -18.81 45.71 1.34
N LYS A 610 -18.84 44.59 2.08
CA LYS A 610 -20.05 44.01 2.66
C LYS A 610 -19.97 44.13 4.17
N ASP A 611 -21.03 44.68 4.78
CA ASP A 611 -21.15 44.86 6.23
C ASP A 611 -19.97 45.62 6.88
N GLY A 612 -19.36 46.56 6.15
CA GLY A 612 -18.22 47.36 6.63
C GLY A 612 -16.86 46.68 6.51
N PHE A 613 -16.79 45.50 5.88
CA PHE A 613 -15.54 44.78 5.61
C PHE A 613 -15.32 44.59 4.10
N ALA A 614 -14.08 44.73 3.65
CA ALA A 614 -13.66 44.47 2.28
C ALA A 614 -12.34 43.69 2.27
N GLN A 615 -12.20 42.72 1.38
CA GLN A 615 -10.92 42.04 1.19
C GLN A 615 -10.00 42.97 0.38
N ALA A 616 -8.72 43.05 0.75
CA ALA A 616 -7.72 43.76 -0.05
C ALA A 616 -6.86 42.76 -0.85
N ALA A 617 -6.67 43.04 -2.14
CA ALA A 617 -5.74 42.34 -3.02
C ALA A 617 -4.29 42.82 -2.82
N ALA A 618 -4.10 44.09 -2.42
CA ALA A 618 -2.80 44.66 -2.10
C ALA A 618 -2.92 45.84 -1.14
N VAL A 619 -1.90 46.05 -0.30
CA VAL A 619 -1.74 47.22 0.56
C VAL A 619 -0.32 47.74 0.39
N LYS A 620 -0.16 49.06 0.19
CA LYS A 620 1.15 49.73 0.10
C LYS A 620 1.20 50.89 1.09
N ALA A 621 2.26 50.97 1.88
CA ALA A 621 2.54 52.17 2.68
C ALA A 621 2.93 53.33 1.76
N LYS A 622 2.49 54.55 2.08
CA LYS A 622 2.89 55.79 1.40
C LYS A 622 3.82 56.64 2.25
#